data_AF-A0A2Z4Y167-F1
#
_entry.id   AF-A0A2Z4Y167-F1
#
_cell.length_a   1.000
_cell.length_b   1.000
_cell.length_c   1.000
_cell.angle_alpha   90.00
_cell.angle_beta   90.00
_cell.angle_gamma   90.00
#
_symmetry.space_group_name_H-M   'P 1'
#
loop_
_entity.id
_entity.type
_entity.pdbx_description
1 polymer ?
#
loop_
_entity_poly.entity_id
_entity_poly.type
_entity_poly.pdbx_seq_one_letter_code
_entity_poly.pdbx_strand_id
1 'polypeptide(L)'
;MKKKNLFLFLVILIVGILGAYWFYKFASWYEQTLGALFAYIVIISFLMLIFAPFKLIKDKKGTISVLAYFKFMGLTLLNIANVIYLIAKESVLTLVFIFSRFFSKKTKDVIKETIE
;
A
#
# COMPACT_ATOMS: atom_id res chain seq x y z
N MET A 1 -28.95 -15.65 -23.11
CA MET A 1 -27.56 -15.58 -22.60
C MET A 1 -27.33 -16.76 -21.66
N LYS A 2 -26.23 -17.54 -21.81
CA LYS A 2 -26.00 -18.79 -21.07
C LYS A 2 -25.97 -18.53 -19.56
N LYS A 3 -26.65 -19.36 -18.75
CA LYS A 3 -26.81 -19.23 -17.27
C LYS A 3 -25.52 -18.87 -16.52
N LYS A 4 -24.36 -19.30 -17.04
CA LYS A 4 -23.02 -19.00 -16.53
C LYS A 4 -22.66 -17.50 -16.56
N ASN A 5 -23.08 -16.75 -17.57
CA ASN A 5 -22.82 -15.31 -17.66
C ASN A 5 -23.70 -14.51 -16.68
N LEU A 6 -24.90 -15.01 -16.37
CA LEU A 6 -25.82 -14.36 -15.45
C LEU A 6 -25.38 -14.51 -14.00
N PHE A 7 -24.84 -15.68 -13.63
CA PHE A 7 -24.19 -15.90 -12.34
C PHE A 7 -22.95 -15.01 -12.17
N LEU A 8 -22.09 -14.94 -13.19
CA LEU A 8 -20.86 -14.14 -13.15
C LEU A 8 -21.17 -12.64 -13.03
N PHE A 9 -22.24 -12.18 -13.69
CA PHE A 9 -22.75 -10.81 -13.56
C PHE A 9 -23.25 -10.51 -12.14
N LEU A 10 -24.04 -11.41 -11.54
CA LEU A 10 -24.54 -11.28 -10.17
C LEU A 10 -23.40 -11.23 -9.14
N VAL A 11 -22.39 -12.09 -9.31
CA VAL A 11 -21.20 -12.10 -8.44
C VAL A 11 -20.43 -10.78 -8.55
N ILE A 12 -20.19 -10.28 -9.76
CA ILE A 12 -19.52 -8.98 -9.97
C ILE A 12 -20.32 -7.86 -9.33
N LEU A 13 -21.65 -7.88 -9.45
CA LEU A 13 -22.53 -6.87 -8.89
C LEU A 13 -22.48 -6.86 -7.35
N ILE A 14 -22.53 -8.04 -6.72
CA ILE A 14 -22.41 -8.19 -5.26
C ILE A 14 -21.03 -7.74 -4.76
N VAL A 15 -19.96 -8.18 -5.44
CA VAL A 15 -18.59 -7.79 -5.10
C VAL A 15 -18.38 -6.28 -5.29
N GLY A 16 -18.99 -5.69 -6.33
CA GLY A 16 -18.95 -4.25 -6.57
C GLY A 16 -19.64 -3.45 -5.47
N ILE A 17 -20.83 -3.88 -5.04
CA ILE A 17 -21.58 -3.23 -3.94
C ILE A 17 -20.81 -3.34 -2.63
N LEU A 18 -20.29 -4.54 -2.30
CA LEU A 18 -19.47 -4.75 -1.11
C LEU A 18 -18.22 -3.86 -1.17
N GLY A 19 -17.49 -3.87 -2.28
CA GLY A 19 -16.31 -3.04 -2.47
C GLY A 19 -16.60 -1.55 -2.28
N ALA A 20 -17.69 -1.03 -2.85
CA ALA A 20 -18.11 0.35 -2.69
C ALA A 20 -18.47 0.70 -1.24
N TYR A 21 -19.18 -0.20 -0.54
CA TYR A 21 -19.52 -0.01 0.87
C TYR A 21 -18.28 0.03 1.76
N TRP A 22 -17.35 -0.91 1.58
CA TRP A 22 -16.07 -0.94 2.30
C TRP A 22 -15.24 0.30 2.01
N PHE A 23 -15.21 0.74 0.76
CA PHE A 23 -14.50 1.96 0.35
C PHE A 23 -15.10 3.21 0.99
N TYR A 24 -16.43 3.33 1.04
CA TYR A 24 -17.12 4.44 1.72
C TYR A 24 -16.81 4.47 3.22
N LYS A 25 -16.89 3.33 3.90
CA LYS A 25 -16.54 3.21 5.33
C LYS A 25 -15.08 3.60 5.58
N PHE A 26 -14.17 3.16 4.72
CA PHE A 26 -12.75 3.48 4.81
C PHE A 26 -12.50 4.98 4.60
N ALA A 27 -13.09 5.58 3.56
CA ALA A 27 -12.96 7.00 3.26
C ALA A 27 -13.51 7.89 4.40
N SER A 28 -14.68 7.56 4.94
CA SER A 28 -15.30 8.30 6.05
C SER A 28 -14.47 8.22 7.34
N TRP A 29 -13.92 7.04 7.67
CA TRP A 29 -13.03 6.88 8.82
C TRP A 29 -11.71 7.64 8.65
N TYR A 30 -11.15 7.64 7.43
CA TYR A 30 -9.93 8.39 7.11
C TYR A 30 -10.14 9.90 7.16
N GLU A 31 -11.26 10.40 6.62
CA GLU A 31 -11.63 11.82 6.64
C GLU A 31 -11.76 12.34 8.09
N GLN A 32 -12.37 11.55 8.98
CA GLN A 32 -12.46 11.89 10.40
C GLN A 32 -11.10 11.93 11.11
N THR A 33 -10.15 11.10 10.67
CA THR A 33 -8.86 10.92 11.37
C THR A 33 -7.79 11.90 10.88
N LEU A 34 -7.79 12.25 9.58
CA LEU A 34 -6.71 13.00 8.93
C LEU A 34 -7.20 14.22 8.13
N GLY A 35 -8.51 14.44 8.03
CA GLY A 35 -9.11 15.55 7.28
C GLY A 35 -9.32 15.25 5.79
N ALA A 36 -10.15 16.06 5.13
CA ALA A 36 -10.60 15.84 3.75
C ALA A 36 -9.46 15.76 2.71
N LEU A 37 -8.37 16.51 2.89
CA LEU A 37 -7.20 16.46 2.01
C LEU A 37 -6.57 15.07 1.94
N PHE A 38 -6.44 14.37 3.08
CA PHE A 38 -5.92 13.02 3.11
C PHE A 38 -6.90 11.99 2.53
N ALA A 39 -8.20 12.20 2.68
CA ALA A 39 -9.21 11.36 2.02
C ALA A 39 -9.10 11.42 0.49
N TYR A 40 -8.89 12.61 -0.09
CA TYR A 40 -8.64 12.74 -1.54
C TYR A 40 -7.36 12.02 -1.98
N ILE A 41 -6.27 12.12 -1.22
CA ILE A 41 -5.02 11.40 -1.50
C ILE A 41 -5.25 9.88 -1.53
N VAL A 42 -6.04 9.35 -0.59
CA VAL A 42 -6.40 7.93 -0.56
C VAL A 42 -7.22 7.52 -1.78
N ILE A 43 -8.22 8.33 -2.16
CA ILE A 43 -9.06 8.07 -3.34
C ILE A 43 -8.22 8.06 -4.62
N ILE A 44 -7.36 9.07 -4.80
CA ILE A 44 -6.45 9.18 -5.95
C ILE A 44 -5.49 7.99 -5.98
N SER A 45 -4.97 7.58 -4.82
CA SER A 45 -4.08 6.41 -4.70
C SER A 45 -4.80 5.12 -5.09
N PHE A 46 -6.06 4.95 -4.69
CA PHE A 46 -6.86 3.78 -5.05
C PHE A 46 -7.18 3.74 -6.55
N LEU A 47 -7.53 4.88 -7.14
CA LEU A 47 -7.71 5.03 -8.58
C LEU A 47 -6.43 4.64 -9.32
N MET A 48 -5.29 5.16 -8.89
CA MET A 48 -3.99 4.79 -9.47
C MET A 48 -3.72 3.29 -9.35
N LEU A 49 -4.07 2.66 -8.24
CA LEU A 49 -3.87 1.23 -8.01
C LEU A 49 -4.75 0.35 -8.91
N ILE A 50 -5.99 0.76 -9.16
CA ILE A 50 -6.92 0.09 -10.09
C ILE A 50 -6.43 0.24 -11.55
N PHE A 51 -5.90 1.41 -11.90
CA PHE A 51 -5.42 1.68 -13.26
C PHE A 51 -4.00 1.19 -13.55
N ALA A 52 -3.17 0.98 -12.52
CA ALA A 52 -1.79 0.51 -12.64
C ALA A 52 -1.63 -0.78 -13.48
N PRO A 53 -2.42 -1.86 -13.29
CA PRO A 53 -2.30 -3.07 -14.11
C PRO A 53 -2.65 -2.83 -15.58
N PHE A 54 -3.56 -1.91 -15.92
CA PHE A 54 -3.85 -1.59 -17.32
C PHE A 54 -2.65 -0.94 -18.02
N LYS A 55 -1.91 -0.07 -17.32
CA LYS A 55 -0.65 0.48 -17.82
C LYS A 55 0.38 -0.61 -18.07
N LEU A 56 0.53 -1.56 -17.14
CA LEU A 56 1.46 -2.68 -17.28
C LEU A 56 1.09 -3.64 -18.41
N ILE A 57 -0.20 -3.92 -18.61
CA ILE A 57 -0.69 -4.73 -19.73
C ILE A 57 -0.36 -4.05 -21.06
N LYS A 58 -0.60 -2.73 -21.14
CA LYS A 58 -0.28 -1.92 -22.31
C LYS A 58 1.22 -1.91 -22.61
N ASP A 59 2.05 -1.70 -21.60
CA ASP A 59 3.51 -1.65 -21.72
C ASP A 59 4.10 -3.00 -22.16
N LYS A 60 3.50 -4.12 -21.72
CA LYS A 60 3.93 -5.48 -22.11
C LYS A 60 3.25 -6.03 -23.37
N LYS A 61 2.48 -5.21 -24.10
CA LYS A 61 1.70 -5.63 -25.29
C LYS A 61 0.85 -6.89 -25.05
N GLY A 62 0.38 -7.06 -23.82
CA GLY A 62 -0.40 -8.24 -23.42
C GLY A 62 -1.86 -8.12 -23.85
N THR A 63 -2.52 -9.26 -24.10
CA THR A 63 -3.97 -9.30 -24.34
C THR A 63 -4.73 -8.88 -23.08
N ILE A 64 -5.63 -7.90 -23.23
CA ILE A 64 -6.50 -7.42 -22.15
C ILE A 64 -7.49 -8.54 -21.83
N SER A 65 -7.23 -9.27 -20.75
CA SER A 65 -8.09 -10.34 -20.23
C SER A 65 -8.16 -10.24 -18.71
N VAL A 66 -9.25 -10.75 -18.12
CA VAL A 66 -9.45 -10.75 -16.66
C VAL A 66 -8.29 -11.45 -15.95
N LEU A 67 -7.76 -12.53 -16.53
CA LEU A 67 -6.63 -13.28 -15.98
C LEU A 67 -5.33 -12.45 -16.01
N ALA A 68 -5.08 -11.73 -17.11
CA ALA A 68 -3.94 -10.82 -17.21
C ALA A 68 -4.07 -9.68 -16.18
N TYR A 69 -5.26 -9.10 -16.03
CA TYR A 69 -5.53 -8.06 -15.04
C TYR A 69 -5.18 -8.50 -13.62
N PHE A 70 -5.67 -9.66 -13.18
CA PHE A 70 -5.33 -10.19 -11.85
C PHE A 70 -3.82 -10.47 -11.69
N LYS A 71 -3.18 -11.03 -12.74
CA LYS A 71 -1.73 -11.30 -12.72
C LYS A 71 -0.92 -10.01 -12.53
N PHE A 72 -1.25 -8.96 -13.28
CA PHE A 72 -0.54 -7.69 -13.20
C PHE A 72 -0.90 -6.89 -11.95
N MET A 73 -2.13 -7.00 -11.46
CA MET A 73 -2.54 -6.41 -10.18
C MET A 73 -1.78 -7.03 -9.01
N GLY A 74 -1.62 -8.36 -9.00
CA GLY A 74 -0.78 -9.06 -8.02
C GLY A 74 0.70 -8.64 -8.07
N LEU A 75 1.27 -8.49 -9.26
CA LEU A 75 2.62 -7.94 -9.46
C LEU A 75 2.75 -6.51 -8.93
N THR A 76 1.73 -5.67 -9.15
CA THR A 76 1.71 -4.28 -8.67
C THR A 76 1.69 -4.25 -7.14
N LEU A 77 0.84 -5.06 -6.51
CA LEU A 77 0.78 -5.21 -5.05
C LEU A 77 2.11 -5.70 -4.46
N LEU A 78 2.76 -6.66 -5.12
CA LEU A 78 4.04 -7.19 -4.67
C LEU A 78 5.15 -6.14 -4.72
N ASN A 79 5.19 -5.31 -5.78
CA ASN A 79 6.12 -4.19 -5.85
C ASN A 79 5.86 -3.15 -4.75
N ILE A 80 4.59 -2.81 -4.48
CA ILE A 80 4.23 -1.89 -3.40
C ILE A 80 4.67 -2.44 -2.04
N ALA A 81 4.42 -3.74 -1.78
CA ALA A 81 4.86 -4.39 -0.55
C ALA A 81 6.38 -4.34 -0.39
N ASN A 82 7.13 -4.50 -1.47
CA ASN A 82 8.59 -4.44 -1.45
C ASN A 82 9.09 -3.01 -1.15
N VAL A 83 8.44 -1.98 -1.70
CA VAL A 83 8.72 -0.58 -1.36
C VAL A 83 8.45 -0.30 0.12
N ILE A 84 7.31 -0.76 0.64
CA ILE A 84 6.97 -0.62 2.07
C ILE A 84 8.02 -1.33 2.95
N TYR A 85 8.43 -2.53 2.57
CA TYR A 85 9.48 -3.27 3.28
C TYR A 85 10.81 -2.52 3.30
N LEU A 86 11.23 -1.94 2.17
CA LEU A 86 12.45 -1.14 2.09
C LEU A 86 12.37 0.11 2.96
N ILE A 87 11.25 0.83 2.92
CA ILE A 87 11.04 2.02 3.78
C ILE A 87 11.09 1.63 5.26
N ALA A 88 10.44 0.54 5.64
CA ALA A 88 10.46 0.05 7.02
C ALA A 88 11.88 -0.34 7.45
N LYS A 89 12.61 -1.05 6.59
CA LYS A 89 14.01 -1.43 6.83
C LYS A 89 14.90 -0.21 7.06
N GLU A 90 14.83 0.81 6.18
CA GLU A 90 15.62 2.04 6.32
C GLU A 90 15.23 2.83 7.56
N SER A 91 13.93 2.87 7.90
CA SER A 91 13.45 3.52 9.13
C SER A 91 14.01 2.85 10.38
N VAL A 92 14.02 1.51 10.42
CA VAL A 92 14.60 0.74 11.54
C VAL A 92 16.11 0.97 11.62
N LEU A 93 16.84 0.92 10.50
CA LEU A 93 18.28 1.18 10.48
C LEU A 93 18.60 2.58 10.99
N THR A 94 17.81 3.58 10.60
CA THR A 94 17.95 4.96 11.05
C THR A 94 17.72 5.07 12.56
N LEU A 95 16.68 4.41 13.08
CA LEU A 95 16.43 4.36 14.52
C LEU A 95 17.58 3.68 15.27
N VAL A 96 18.04 2.51 14.81
CA VAL A 96 19.18 1.79 15.39
C VAL A 96 20.45 2.65 15.38
N PHE A 97 20.69 3.41 14.30
CA PHE A 97 21.81 4.33 14.21
C PHE A 97 21.70 5.48 15.22
N ILE A 98 20.52 6.08 15.35
CA ILE A 98 20.28 7.14 16.35
C ILE A 98 20.47 6.58 17.77
N PHE A 99 19.85 5.44 18.09
CA PHE A 99 19.98 4.81 19.40
C PHE A 99 21.42 4.42 19.72
N SER A 100 22.14 3.80 18.79
CA SER A 100 23.54 3.41 19.01
C SER A 100 24.46 4.63 19.21
N ARG A 101 24.23 5.72 18.46
CA ARG A 101 24.98 6.98 18.64
C ARG A 101 24.68 7.66 19.99
N PHE A 102 23.42 7.62 20.45
CA PHE A 102 23.04 8.15 21.75
C PHE A 102 23.65 7.33 22.91
N PHE A 103 23.61 6.00 22.83
CA PHE A 103 24.21 5.15 23.85
C PHE A 103 25.75 5.21 23.87
N SER A 104 26.38 5.24 22.69
CA SER A 104 27.85 5.34 22.59
C SER A 104 28.41 6.67 23.14
N LYS A 105 27.66 7.78 22.98
CA LYS A 105 27.99 9.05 23.65
C LYS A 105 27.88 8.94 25.17
N LYS A 106 26.77 8.37 25.66
CA LYS A 106 26.53 8.20 27.10
C LYS A 106 27.60 7.36 27.78
N THR A 107 28.09 6.31 27.12
CA THR A 107 29.18 5.48 27.64
C THR A 107 30.54 6.21 27.67
N LYS A 108 30.83 7.06 26.68
CA LYS A 108 32.07 7.86 26.66
C LYS A 108 32.10 8.94 27.74
N ASP A 109 30.97 9.59 28.00
CA ASP A 109 30.89 10.65 29.02
C ASP A 109 31.02 10.07 30.44
N VAL A 110 30.42 8.90 30.73
CA VAL A 110 30.54 8.21 32.03
C VAL A 110 31.98 7.75 32.31
N ILE A 111 32.70 7.25 31.31
CA ILE A 111 34.11 6.84 31.47
C ILE A 111 35.01 8.04 31.77
N LYS A 112 34.70 9.23 31.23
CA LYS A 112 35.48 10.43 31.45
C LYS A 112 35.33 10.99 32.87
N GLU A 113 34.12 10.94 33.43
CA GLU A 113 33.82 11.31 34.82
C GLU A 113 34.41 10.35 35.86
N THR A 114 34.76 9.11 35.49
CA THR A 114 35.31 8.11 36.43
C THR A 114 36.85 8.14 36.49
N ILE A 115 37.50 8.86 35.57
CA ILE A 115 38.97 8.92 35.42
C ILE A 115 39.54 10.26 35.91
N GLU A 116 38.71 11.29 36.12
CA GLU A 116 39.05 12.51 36.89
C GLU A 116 38.76 12.34 38.39
#